data_AF-A0A353DKZ3-F1
#
_entry.id   AF-A0A353DKZ3-F1
#
_cell.length_a   1.000
_cell.length_b   1.000
_cell.length_c   1.000
_cell.angle_alpha   90.00
_cell.angle_beta   90.00
_cell.angle_gamma   90.00
#
_symmetry.space_group_name_H-M   'P 1'
#
loop_
_entity.id
_entity.type
_entity.pdbx_description
1 polymer ?
#
loop_
_entity_poly.entity_id
_entity_poly.type
_entity_poly.pdbx_seq_one_letter_code
_entity_poly.pdbx_strand_id
1 'polypeptide(L)'
;MEYSEKVIELLNRSYSPFHVVKNLKDCLEEKGFKELKEDAPFSLKEGGRYYITRNGSALIAFEVPSSFKNSAFRISASHTDSPTFKIKPTPVLNYKNLVSLNVEPYGGMIDST
;
A
#
# COMPACT_ATOMS: atom_id res chain seq x y z
N MET A 1 16.41 5.09 18.71
CA MET A 1 16.41 3.66 18.34
C MET A 1 14.97 3.20 18.02
N GLU A 2 14.15 4.03 17.36
CA GLU A 2 12.68 3.90 17.42
C GLU A 2 12.02 3.73 16.04
N TYR A 3 12.61 4.29 14.98
CA TYR A 3 12.03 4.24 13.63
C TYR A 3 12.32 2.92 12.90
N SER A 4 13.54 2.39 13.03
CA SER A 4 13.93 1.16 12.35
C SER A 4 13.09 -0.05 12.80
N GLU A 5 12.77 -0.13 14.10
CA GLU A 5 11.91 -1.19 14.64
C GLU A 5 10.50 -1.12 14.07
N LYS A 6 9.90 0.09 14.01
CA LYS A 6 8.59 0.32 13.38
C LYS A 6 8.58 -0.06 11.90
N VAL A 7 9.67 0.22 11.18
CA VAL A 7 9.82 -0.19 9.77
C VAL A 7 9.87 -1.71 9.66
N ILE A 8 10.69 -2.38 10.49
CA ILE A 8 10.78 -3.84 10.49
C ILE A 8 9.43 -4.48 10.82
N GLU A 9 8.69 -3.94 11.80
CA GLU A 9 7.35 -4.42 12.14
C GLU A 9 6.38 -4.28 10.97
N LEU A 10 6.39 -3.13 10.28
CA LEU A 10 5.56 -2.91 9.10
C LEU A 10 5.90 -3.91 7.99
N LEU A 11 7.19 -4.13 7.71
CA LEU A 11 7.66 -5.09 6.71
C LEU A 11 7.22 -6.52 7.05
N ASN A 12 7.37 -6.93 8.31
CA ASN A 12 6.99 -8.26 8.79
C ASN A 12 5.49 -8.54 8.69
N ARG A 13 4.66 -7.52 8.51
CA ARG A 13 3.21 -7.64 8.35
C ARG A 13 2.75 -7.38 6.91
N SER A 14 3.65 -7.06 6.00
CA SER A 14 3.33 -6.53 4.67
C SER A 14 3.94 -7.34 3.52
N TYR A 15 3.36 -8.50 3.21
CA TYR A 15 3.90 -9.43 2.20
C TYR A 15 3.48 -9.13 0.75
N SER A 16 2.58 -8.16 0.54
CA SER A 16 2.15 -7.72 -0.78
C SER A 16 1.72 -6.25 -0.74
N PRO A 17 1.58 -5.56 -1.88
CA PRO A 17 1.11 -4.17 -1.92
C PRO A 17 -0.24 -3.99 -1.21
N PHE A 18 -1.10 -5.02 -1.25
CA PHE A 18 -2.39 -5.01 -0.59
C PHE A 18 -2.26 -5.05 0.95
N HIS A 19 -1.32 -5.85 1.47
CA HIS A 19 -1.03 -5.86 2.91
C HIS A 19 -0.42 -4.54 3.36
N VAL A 20 0.50 -3.96 2.57
CA VAL A 20 1.09 -2.63 2.86
C VAL A 20 -0.04 -1.60 3.01
N VAL A 21 -0.92 -1.49 2.01
CA VAL A 21 -2.03 -0.53 2.05
C VAL A 21 -2.95 -0.80 3.23
N LYS A 22 -3.34 -2.05 3.50
CA LYS A 22 -4.17 -2.39 4.67
C LYS A 22 -3.52 -1.91 5.98
N ASN A 23 -2.26 -2.24 6.21
CA ASN A 23 -1.55 -1.86 7.44
C ASN A 23 -1.40 -0.33 7.56
N LEU A 24 -1.20 0.38 6.44
CA LEU A 24 -1.18 1.85 6.43
C LEU A 24 -2.56 2.46 6.70
N LYS A 25 -3.64 1.88 6.18
CA LYS A 25 -5.02 2.29 6.51
C LYS A 25 -5.25 2.21 8.02
N ASP A 26 -4.95 1.06 8.62
CA ASP A 26 -5.11 0.83 10.06
C ASP A 26 -4.35 1.90 10.88
N CYS A 27 -3.09 2.18 10.54
CA CYS A 27 -2.27 3.22 11.18
C CYS A 27 -2.82 4.65 10.98
N LEU A 28 -3.38 4.95 9.81
CA LEU A 28 -3.96 6.26 9.52
C LEU A 28 -5.26 6.48 10.29
N GLU A 29 -6.10 5.45 10.41
CA GLU A 29 -7.35 5.48 11.18
C GLU A 29 -7.07 5.68 12.67
N GLU A 30 -6.07 5.00 13.23
CA GLU A 30 -5.60 5.23 14.61
C GLU A 30 -5.16 6.68 14.84
N LYS A 31 -4.65 7.36 13.81
CA LYS A 31 -4.26 8.78 13.84
C LYS A 31 -5.40 9.73 13.50
N GLY A 32 -6.62 9.21 13.35
CA GLY A 32 -7.83 9.99 13.10
C GLY A 32 -7.96 10.52 11.67
N PHE A 33 -7.31 9.88 10.71
CA PHE A 33 -7.62 10.10 9.29
C PHE A 33 -8.94 9.42 8.93
N LYS A 34 -9.66 9.99 7.97
CA LYS A 34 -10.93 9.44 7.46
C LYS A 34 -10.77 8.91 6.04
N GLU A 35 -11.28 7.71 5.80
CA GLU A 35 -11.34 7.15 4.45
C GLU A 35 -12.33 7.95 3.57
N LEU A 36 -11.90 8.29 2.37
CA LEU A 36 -12.74 8.79 1.29
C LEU A 36 -12.97 7.65 0.28
N LYS A 37 -14.16 7.61 -0.31
CA LYS A 37 -14.52 6.62 -1.34
C LYS A 37 -14.53 7.28 -2.72
N GLU A 38 -13.83 6.67 -3.67
CA GLU A 38 -13.64 7.21 -5.03
C GLU A 38 -14.95 7.38 -5.82
N ASP A 39 -15.99 6.64 -5.43
CA ASP A 39 -17.32 6.64 -6.04
C ASP A 39 -18.31 7.63 -5.38
N ALA A 40 -17.85 8.45 -4.44
CA ALA A 40 -18.67 9.41 -3.72
C ALA A 40 -18.07 10.84 -3.77
N PRO A 41 -18.90 11.90 -3.72
CA PRO A 41 -18.42 13.27 -3.57
C PRO A 41 -17.60 13.46 -2.28
N PHE A 42 -16.50 14.20 -2.36
CA PHE A 42 -15.65 14.46 -1.19
C PHE A 42 -16.16 15.65 -0.39
N SER A 43 -16.49 15.43 0.88
CA SER A 43 -16.83 16.50 1.84
C SER A 43 -15.63 16.80 2.74
N LEU A 44 -14.70 17.60 2.24
CA LEU A 44 -13.48 17.99 2.96
C LEU A 44 -13.74 19.16 3.92
N LYS A 45 -13.04 19.16 5.06
CA LYS A 45 -13.08 20.24 6.05
C LYS A 45 -11.67 20.80 6.27
N GLU A 46 -11.55 22.09 6.52
CA GLU A 46 -10.30 22.72 6.97
C GLU A 46 -9.78 22.02 8.23
N GLY A 47 -8.46 21.77 8.27
CA GLY A 47 -7.83 20.97 9.33
C GLY A 47 -8.17 19.46 9.30
N GLY A 48 -8.95 19.00 8.33
CA GLY A 48 -9.33 17.60 8.20
C GLY A 48 -8.20 16.71 7.66
N ARG A 49 -8.18 15.45 8.08
CA ARG A 49 -7.19 14.45 7.67
C ARG A 49 -7.88 13.30 6.96
N TYR A 50 -7.41 12.97 5.77
CA TYR A 50 -8.11 12.06 4.88
C TYR A 50 -7.15 11.13 4.17
N TYR A 51 -7.63 9.94 3.83
CA TYR A 51 -6.93 9.07 2.92
C TYR A 51 -7.89 8.44 1.91
N ILE A 52 -7.35 8.00 0.79
CA ILE A 52 -8.07 7.31 -0.26
C ILE A 52 -7.22 6.15 -0.77
N THR A 53 -7.88 5.06 -1.16
CA THR A 53 -7.20 3.91 -1.75
C THR A 53 -7.79 3.57 -3.10
N ARG A 54 -6.93 3.14 -4.02
CA ARG A 54 -7.33 2.63 -5.34
C ARG A 54 -6.83 1.21 -5.48
N ASN A 55 -7.69 0.30 -5.96
CA ASN A 55 -7.41 -1.13 -6.12
C ASN A 55 -7.01 -1.86 -4.82
N GLY A 56 -7.06 -1.19 -3.67
CA GLY A 56 -6.48 -1.69 -2.42
C GLY A 56 -4.95 -1.85 -2.43
N SER A 57 -4.26 -1.42 -3.50
CA SER A 57 -2.80 -1.54 -3.64
C SER A 57 -2.07 -0.19 -3.69
N ALA A 58 -2.81 0.91 -3.87
CA ALA A 58 -2.30 2.27 -3.80
C ALA A 58 -3.07 3.07 -2.74
N LEU A 59 -2.37 3.98 -2.05
CA LEU A 59 -2.92 4.83 -1.01
C LEU A 59 -2.38 6.25 -1.14
N ILE A 60 -3.26 7.24 -1.01
CA ILE A 60 -2.89 8.65 -0.84
C ILE A 60 -3.47 9.12 0.50
N ALA A 61 -2.62 9.66 1.37
CA ALA A 61 -3.03 10.32 2.60
C ALA A 61 -2.66 11.80 2.54
N PHE A 62 -3.55 12.67 3.02
CA PHE A 62 -3.35 14.11 3.00
C PHE A 62 -4.07 14.81 4.16
N GLU A 63 -3.57 15.99 4.50
CA GLU A 63 -4.19 16.89 5.47
C GLU A 63 -4.63 18.16 4.74
N VAL A 64 -5.85 18.61 5.01
CA VAL A 64 -6.39 19.87 4.52
C VAL A 64 -5.91 20.96 5.47
N PRO A 65 -5.29 22.04 4.99
CA PRO A 65 -4.80 23.09 5.87
C PRO A 65 -5.97 23.75 6.62
N SER A 66 -5.68 24.30 7.80
CA SER A 66 -6.65 25.10 8.56
C SER A 66 -6.92 26.49 7.93
N SER A 67 -6.14 26.86 6.91
CA SER A 67 -6.34 28.04 6.08
C SER A 67 -5.65 27.86 4.73
N PHE A 68 -6.34 28.24 3.65
CA PHE A 68 -5.77 28.21 2.30
C PHE A 68 -4.88 29.42 1.98
N LYS A 69 -4.78 30.41 2.88
CA LYS A 69 -3.94 31.58 2.65
C LYS A 69 -2.46 31.16 2.60
N ASN A 70 -1.81 31.40 1.47
CA ASN A 70 -0.41 31.01 1.21
C ASN A 70 -0.14 29.50 1.37
N SER A 71 -1.15 28.65 1.14
CA SER A 71 -0.96 27.19 1.18
C SER A 71 -0.26 26.67 -0.07
N ALA A 72 0.55 25.63 0.08
CA ALA A 72 1.15 24.89 -1.03
C ALA A 72 1.06 23.39 -0.76
N PHE A 73 1.01 22.60 -1.83
CA PHE A 73 1.11 21.15 -1.71
C PHE A 73 2.53 20.75 -1.33
N ARG A 74 2.68 19.98 -0.26
CA ARG A 74 3.92 19.33 0.13
C ARG A 74 3.74 17.84 -0.07
N ILE A 75 4.28 17.32 -1.17
CA ILE A 75 4.03 15.95 -1.61
C ILE A 75 5.31 15.14 -1.40
N SER A 76 5.16 13.99 -0.75
CA SER A 76 6.14 12.92 -0.73
C SER A 76 5.49 11.69 -1.36
N ALA A 77 6.25 10.98 -2.20
CA ALA A 77 5.76 9.82 -2.92
C ALA A 77 6.73 8.65 -2.76
N SER A 78 6.17 7.46 -2.74
CA SER A 78 6.88 6.17 -2.77
C SER A 78 5.99 5.15 -3.48
N HIS A 79 6.40 3.89 -3.50
CA HIS A 79 5.63 2.79 -4.11
C HIS A 79 5.46 1.64 -3.10
N THR A 80 4.40 0.86 -3.26
CA THR A 80 3.99 -0.20 -2.31
C THR A 80 4.41 -1.60 -2.76
N ASP A 81 4.89 -1.73 -3.99
CA ASP A 81 5.28 -2.98 -4.60
C ASP A 81 6.78 -3.21 -4.57
N SER A 82 7.16 -4.47 -4.78
CA SER A 82 8.55 -4.90 -4.85
C SER A 82 8.65 -6.08 -5.81
N PRO A 83 9.82 -6.31 -6.45
CA PRO A 83 10.01 -7.46 -7.31
C PRO A 83 9.70 -8.77 -6.57
N THR A 84 8.94 -9.67 -7.20
CA THR A 84 8.46 -10.91 -6.57
C THR A 84 7.91 -11.89 -7.60
N PHE A 85 7.65 -13.13 -7.21
CA PHE A 85 6.88 -14.08 -8.01
C PHE A 85 5.39 -13.92 -7.77
N LYS A 86 4.60 -13.84 -8.85
CA LYS A 86 3.14 -13.90 -8.78
C LYS A 86 2.65 -15.23 -9.32
N ILE A 87 1.65 -15.81 -8.67
CA ILE A 87 1.03 -17.06 -9.10
C ILE A 87 0.20 -16.78 -10.35
N LYS A 88 0.38 -17.56 -11.42
CA LYS A 88 -0.41 -17.42 -12.64
C LYS A 88 -1.87 -17.83 -12.43
N PRO A 89 -2.83 -17.32 -13.22
CA PRO A 89 -4.25 -17.68 -13.09
C PRO A 89 -4.54 -19.18 -13.21
N THR A 90 -3.76 -19.90 -14.02
CA THR A 90 -3.79 -21.37 -14.12
C THR A 90 -2.43 -21.92 -13.66
N PRO A 91 -2.22 -22.11 -12.35
CA PRO A 91 -0.88 -22.31 -11.81
C PRO A 91 -0.48 -23.79 -11.68
N VAL A 92 -1.44 -24.70 -11.60
CA VAL A 92 -1.15 -26.10 -11.28
C VAL A 92 -0.40 -26.77 -12.43
N LEU A 93 0.84 -27.15 -12.18
CA LEU A 93 1.64 -28.01 -13.05
C LEU A 93 1.82 -29.36 -12.36
N ASN A 94 1.53 -30.43 -13.09
CA ASN A 94 1.77 -31.79 -12.63
C ASN A 94 2.99 -32.34 -13.37
N TYR A 95 4.03 -32.74 -12.64
CA TYR A 95 5.20 -33.38 -13.21
C TYR A 95 5.64 -34.55 -12.34
N LYS A 96 5.56 -35.76 -12.90
CA LYS A 96 5.74 -37.02 -12.16
C LYS A 96 4.81 -37.06 -10.94
N ASN A 97 5.36 -37.17 -9.74
CA ASN A 97 4.62 -37.26 -8.48
C ASN A 97 4.61 -35.93 -7.71
N LEU A 98 4.91 -34.81 -8.38
CA LEU A 98 4.97 -33.49 -7.79
C LEU A 98 3.92 -32.57 -8.40
N VAL A 99 3.34 -31.74 -7.53
CA VAL A 99 2.52 -30.58 -7.90
C VAL A 99 3.38 -29.34 -7.71
N SER A 100 3.47 -28.51 -8.74
CA SER A 100 4.16 -27.22 -8.71
C SER A 100 3.21 -26.09 -9.08
N LEU A 101 3.50 -24.88 -8.59
CA LEU A 101 2.76 -23.67 -8.96
C LEU A 101 3.58 -22.88 -9.98
N ASN A 102 3.01 -22.68 -11.16
CA ASN A 102 3.55 -21.82 -12.21
C ASN A 102 3.43 -20.36 -11.77
N VAL A 103 4.55 -19.65 -11.84
CA VAL A 103 4.65 -18.25 -11.45
C VAL A 103 5.08 -17.40 -12.63
N GLU A 104 4.82 -16.10 -12.54
CA GLU A 104 5.37 -15.08 -13.40
C GLU A 104 6.29 -14.16 -12.58
N PRO A 105 7.44 -13.74 -13.13
CA PRO A 105 8.27 -12.74 -12.48
C PRO A 105 7.57 -11.37 -12.56
N TYR A 106 7.55 -10.65 -11.45
CA TYR A 106 7.13 -9.26 -11.36
C TYR A 106 8.34 -8.38 -11.05
N GLY A 107 8.58 -7.36 -11.88
CA GLY A 107 9.71 -6.43 -11.73
C GLY A 107 11.08 -7.01 -12.09
N GLY A 108 12.14 -6.24 -11.84
CA GLY A 108 13.54 -6.62 -12.10
C GLY A 108 14.19 -7.33 -10.91
N MET A 109 13.75 -8.56 -10.61
CA MET A 109 14.25 -9.33 -9.46
C MET A 109 15.63 -9.94 -9.70
N ILE A 110 16.32 -10.25 -8.59
CA ILE A 110 17.47 -11.14 -8.58
C ILE A 110 16.93 -12.57 -8.35
N ASP A 111 16.83 -13.36 -9.41
CA ASP A 111 16.17 -14.68 -9.40
C ASP A 111 16.93 -15.76 -8.60
N SER A 112 18.17 -15.49 -8.19
CA SER A 112 19.05 -16.47 -7.55
C SER A 112 19.13 -16.39 -6.02
N THR A 113 18.37 -15.49 -5.37
CA THR A 113 18.38 -15.29 -3.90
C THR A 113 17.24 -16.03 -3.22
#